data_AF-A0AA95IFD1-F1
#
_entry.id   AF-A0AA95IFD1-F1
#
_cell.length_a   1.000
_cell.length_b   1.000
_cell.length_c   1.000
_cell.angle_alpha   90.00
_cell.angle_beta   90.00
_cell.angle_gamma   90.00
#
_symmetry.space_group_name_H-M   'P 1'
#
loop_
_entity.id
_entity.type
_entity.pdbx_description
1 polymer ?
#
loop_
_entity_poly.entity_id
_entity_poly.type
_entity_poly.pdbx_seq_one_letter_code
_entity_poly.pdbx_strand_id
1 'polypeptide(L)'
;MKKLLTLLFTSLIVLLMFVGSGNVAFAHEGEEDCFCDSFIILDGAEKNKIVAEFLASDEFKTLKLTNLESGYKWKGISKAEVTRFIKDVHLVPNDPESPVIIETGAIGVAVPFFTSDGKLEVFYFLNGEPGGSQVIE
;
A
#
# COMPACT_ATOMS: atom_id res chain seq x y z
N MET A 1 41.61 25.67 -1.37
CA MET A 1 40.44 24.98 -1.95
C MET A 1 40.01 23.69 -1.23
N LYS A 2 40.75 23.16 -0.24
CA LYS A 2 40.35 21.93 0.50
C LYS A 2 39.15 22.12 1.45
N LYS A 3 39.07 23.26 2.14
CA LYS A 3 38.02 23.54 3.14
C LYS A 3 36.61 23.70 2.55
N LEU A 4 36.54 24.19 1.32
CA LEU A 4 35.28 24.42 0.60
C LEU A 4 34.70 23.10 0.08
N LEU A 5 35.58 22.18 -0.33
CA LEU A 5 35.20 20.83 -0.75
C LEU A 5 34.66 20.02 0.44
N THR A 6 35.30 20.11 1.61
CA THR A 6 34.82 19.44 2.82
C THR A 6 33.43 19.96 3.22
N LEU A 7 33.19 21.27 3.17
CA LEU A 7 31.90 21.87 3.52
C LEU A 7 30.76 21.38 2.59
N LEU A 8 31.02 21.28 1.28
CA LEU A 8 30.05 20.80 0.30
C LEU A 8 29.66 19.34 0.52
N PHE A 9 30.64 18.47 0.80
CA PHE A 9 30.34 17.05 1.04
C PHE A 9 29.63 16.81 2.37
N THR A 10 29.96 17.53 3.43
CA THR A 10 29.24 17.41 4.72
C THR A 10 27.80 17.92 4.60
N SER A 11 27.59 19.04 3.90
CA SER A 11 26.24 19.56 3.62
C SER A 11 25.40 18.60 2.79
N LEU A 12 26.00 17.93 1.81
CA LEU A 12 25.31 16.98 0.94
C LEU A 12 24.85 15.73 1.70
N ILE A 13 25.68 15.22 2.61
CA ILE A 13 25.33 14.05 3.45
C ILE A 13 24.14 14.37 4.37
N VAL A 14 24.11 15.56 4.98
CA VAL A 14 22.99 15.99 5.82
C VAL A 14 21.71 16.13 4.98
N LEU A 15 21.80 16.68 3.76
CA LEU A 15 20.63 16.79 2.88
C LEU A 15 20.08 15.41 2.47
N LEU A 16 20.96 14.43 2.23
CA LEU A 16 20.59 13.07 1.85
C LEU A 16 19.83 12.32 2.97
N MET A 17 20.04 12.69 4.24
CA MET A 17 19.31 12.11 5.37
C MET A 17 17.85 12.59 5.47
N PHE A 18 17.49 13.72 4.86
CA PHE A 18 16.12 14.25 4.85
C PHE A 18 15.28 13.77 3.66
N VAL A 19 15.87 13.06 2.68
CA VAL A 19 15.16 12.53 1.50
C VAL A 19 14.76 11.06 1.64
N GLY A 20 15.09 10.43 2.77
CA GLY A 20 14.50 9.14 3.11
C GLY A 20 13.03 9.34 3.46
N SER A 21 12.14 9.11 2.50
CA SER A 21 10.72 8.90 2.80
C SER A 21 10.64 7.70 3.74
N GLY A 22 10.40 7.95 5.02
CA GLY A 22 9.85 6.92 5.88
C GLY A 22 8.52 6.51 5.26
N ASN A 23 8.48 5.35 4.60
CA ASN A 23 7.23 4.77 4.15
C ASN A 23 6.39 4.54 5.39
N VAL A 24 5.37 5.38 5.56
CA VAL A 24 4.29 5.14 6.51
C VAL A 24 3.50 3.96 5.97
N ALA A 25 3.98 2.76 6.25
CA ALA A 25 3.16 1.56 6.10
C ALA A 25 1.91 1.77 6.96
N PHE A 26 0.74 1.36 6.46
CA PHE A 26 -0.47 1.35 7.26
C PHE A 26 -0.37 0.23 8.30
N ALA A 27 0.39 0.45 9.37
CA ALA A 27 0.45 -0.46 10.50
C ALA A 27 -0.84 -0.29 11.31
N HIS A 28 -1.69 -1.30 11.30
CA HIS A 28 -2.80 -1.42 12.23
C HIS A 28 -2.32 -2.18 13.48
N GLU A 29 -2.40 -1.56 14.65
CA GLU A 29 -2.16 -2.21 15.94
C GLU A 29 -3.43 -2.98 16.34
N GLY A 30 -3.59 -4.20 15.81
CA GLY A 30 -4.64 -5.13 16.21
C GLY A 30 -4.02 -6.49 16.54
N GLU A 31 -4.21 -6.97 17.77
CA GLU A 31 -3.72 -8.26 18.27
C GLU A 31 -4.47 -9.45 17.63
N GLU A 32 -4.31 -9.69 16.34
CA GLU A 32 -4.61 -10.99 15.71
C GLU A 32 -3.59 -11.22 14.60
N ASP A 33 -2.93 -12.38 14.60
CA ASP A 33 -1.89 -12.84 13.67
C ASP A 33 -1.70 -11.94 12.45
N CYS A 34 -0.90 -10.87 12.63
CA CYS A 34 -0.57 -10.03 11.51
C CYS A 34 0.22 -10.91 10.54
N PHE A 35 -0.29 -11.12 9.33
CA PHE A 35 0.41 -11.70 8.19
C PHE A 35 1.62 -10.85 7.74
N CYS A 36 2.18 -10.05 8.64
CA CYS A 36 3.31 -9.14 8.52
C CYS A 36 4.56 -9.81 7.94
N ASP A 37 4.71 -11.14 8.06
CA ASP A 37 5.82 -11.91 7.48
C ASP A 37 5.42 -12.69 6.20
N SER A 38 4.17 -12.58 5.77
CA SER A 38 3.60 -13.27 4.61
C SER A 38 3.60 -12.40 3.36
N PHE A 39 3.95 -11.11 3.48
CA PHE A 39 4.07 -10.21 2.34
C PHE A 39 5.23 -9.23 2.47
N ILE A 40 5.61 -8.64 1.34
CA ILE A 40 6.52 -7.50 1.25
C ILE A 40 5.78 -6.32 0.65
N ILE A 41 6.12 -5.11 1.09
CA ILE A 41 5.64 -3.86 0.47
C ILE A 41 6.54 -3.55 -0.73
N LEU A 42 5.93 -3.34 -1.88
CA LEU A 42 6.62 -2.96 -3.11
C LEU A 42 6.77 -1.43 -3.18
N ASP A 43 7.89 -0.97 -3.72
CA ASP A 43 8.18 0.45 -3.91
C ASP A 43 8.85 0.73 -5.26
N GLY A 44 9.00 2.01 -5.61
CA GLY A 44 9.71 2.47 -6.80
C GLY A 44 9.05 2.06 -8.12
N ALA A 45 9.87 1.67 -9.10
CA ALA A 45 9.41 1.40 -10.46
C ALA A 45 8.44 0.21 -10.54
N GLU A 46 8.64 -0.80 -9.70
CA GLU A 46 7.78 -1.99 -9.66
C GLU A 46 6.38 -1.65 -9.16
N LYS A 47 6.29 -0.94 -8.03
CA LYS A 47 5.03 -0.37 -7.54
C LYS A 47 4.34 0.46 -8.60
N ASN A 48 5.08 1.37 -9.26
CA ASN A 48 4.51 2.27 -10.26
C ASN A 48 3.91 1.53 -11.45
N LYS A 49 4.53 0.44 -11.89
CA LYS A 49 4.00 -0.40 -12.98
C LYS A 49 2.66 -1.02 -12.59
N ILE A 50 2.62 -1.68 -11.43
CA ILE A 50 1.41 -2.34 -10.92
C ILE A 50 0.29 -1.31 -10.71
N VAL A 51 0.62 -0.16 -10.12
CA VAL A 51 -0.34 0.93 -9.92
C VAL A 51 -0.88 1.44 -11.26
N ALA A 52 -0.04 1.59 -12.29
CA ALA A 52 -0.51 2.06 -13.59
C ALA A 52 -1.50 1.08 -14.24
N GLU A 53 -1.21 -0.22 -14.16
CA GLU A 53 -2.10 -1.29 -14.64
C GLU A 53 -3.41 -1.32 -13.83
N PHE A 54 -3.31 -1.24 -12.50
CA PHE A 54 -4.45 -1.18 -11.60
C PHE A 54 -5.36 0.04 -11.86
N LEU A 55 -4.78 1.24 -12.04
CA LEU A 55 -5.55 2.45 -12.36
C LEU A 55 -6.28 2.35 -13.71
N ALA A 56 -5.77 1.51 -14.61
CA ALA A 56 -6.38 1.23 -15.91
C ALA A 56 -7.43 0.11 -15.85
N SER A 57 -7.57 -0.61 -14.72
CA SER A 57 -8.56 -1.67 -14.54
C SER A 57 -9.98 -1.10 -14.45
N ASP A 58 -10.97 -1.90 -14.85
CA ASP A 58 -12.37 -1.48 -14.83
C ASP A 58 -12.96 -1.57 -13.43
N GLU A 59 -12.46 -2.48 -12.59
CA GLU A 59 -12.80 -2.65 -11.19
C GLU A 59 -12.46 -1.37 -10.41
N PHE A 60 -11.25 -0.84 -10.57
CA PHE A 60 -10.85 0.40 -9.91
C PHE A 60 -11.63 1.61 -10.43
N LYS A 61 -11.81 1.74 -11.75
CA LYS A 61 -12.58 2.85 -12.33
C LYS A 61 -14.02 2.84 -11.81
N THR A 62 -14.63 1.67 -11.70
CA THR A 62 -15.99 1.49 -11.17
C THR A 62 -16.03 1.89 -9.70
N LEU A 63 -15.13 1.37 -8.86
CA LEU A 63 -15.04 1.75 -7.45
C LEU A 63 -14.90 3.27 -7.29
N LYS A 64 -13.97 3.86 -8.04
CA LYS A 64 -13.70 5.30 -7.99
C LYS A 64 -14.96 6.09 -8.35
N LEU A 65 -15.65 5.73 -9.43
CA LEU A 65 -16.88 6.40 -9.84
C LEU A 65 -17.95 6.31 -8.74
N THR A 66 -18.25 5.10 -8.26
CA THR A 66 -19.25 4.86 -7.22
C THR A 66 -18.93 5.61 -5.93
N ASN A 67 -17.68 5.63 -5.50
CA ASN A 67 -17.27 6.35 -4.30
C ASN A 67 -17.42 7.86 -4.47
N LEU A 68 -17.02 8.41 -5.62
CA LEU A 68 -17.20 9.85 -5.90
C LEU A 68 -18.68 10.25 -5.95
N GLU A 69 -19.54 9.42 -6.54
CA GLU A 69 -21.00 9.62 -6.54
C GLU A 69 -21.60 9.57 -5.12
N SER A 70 -21.01 8.74 -4.25
CA SER A 70 -21.37 8.62 -2.83
C SER A 70 -20.80 9.75 -1.96
N GLY A 71 -20.13 10.73 -2.56
CA GLY A 71 -19.59 11.91 -1.87
C GLY A 71 -18.19 11.73 -1.27
N TYR A 72 -17.52 10.62 -1.55
CA TYR A 72 -16.13 10.43 -1.14
C TYR A 72 -15.19 11.37 -1.92
N LYS A 73 -14.01 11.62 -1.36
CA LYS A 73 -12.95 12.40 -1.99
C LYS A 73 -11.74 11.52 -2.21
N TRP A 74 -11.27 11.47 -3.46
CA TRP A 74 -10.02 10.80 -3.80
C TRP A 74 -8.90 11.82 -4.00
N LYS A 75 -7.80 11.68 -3.26
CA LYS A 75 -6.64 12.59 -3.33
C LYS A 75 -5.50 12.04 -4.20
N GLY A 76 -5.80 11.06 -5.05
CA GLY A 76 -4.84 10.39 -5.92
C GLY A 76 -4.16 9.19 -5.26
N ILE A 77 -3.17 8.64 -5.96
CA ILE A 77 -2.60 7.32 -5.69
C ILE A 77 -1.29 7.33 -4.89
N SER A 78 -0.82 8.52 -4.49
CA SER A 78 0.48 8.70 -3.82
C SER A 78 0.60 7.91 -2.50
N LYS A 79 -0.53 7.70 -1.82
CA LYS A 79 -0.64 6.92 -0.59
C LYS A 79 -1.14 5.49 -0.81
N ALA A 80 -1.24 5.02 -2.06
CA ALA A 80 -1.56 3.62 -2.29
C ALA A 80 -0.38 2.74 -1.86
N GLU A 81 -0.70 1.62 -1.26
CA GLU A 81 0.26 0.58 -0.91
C GLU A 81 0.09 -0.59 -1.87
N VAL A 82 1.20 -1.19 -2.28
CA VAL A 82 1.19 -2.41 -3.08
C VAL A 82 1.99 -3.45 -2.33
N THR A 83 1.39 -4.61 -2.12
CA THR A 83 2.02 -5.73 -1.44
C THR A 83 2.16 -6.92 -2.38
N ARG A 84 3.23 -7.70 -2.19
CA ARG A 84 3.38 -9.02 -2.81
C ARG A 84 3.44 -10.05 -1.71
N PHE A 85 2.55 -11.03 -1.77
CA PHE A 85 2.57 -12.16 -0.86
C PHE A 85 3.77 -13.06 -1.17
N ILE A 86 4.56 -13.39 -0.16
CA ILE A 86 5.78 -14.21 -0.24
C ILE A 86 5.60 -15.60 0.39
N LYS A 87 4.43 -15.85 1.00
CA LYS A 87 4.00 -17.12 1.55
C LYS A 87 2.51 -17.30 1.29
N ASP A 88 2.07 -18.55 1.28
CA ASP A 88 0.65 -18.88 1.23
C ASP A 88 -0.01 -18.48 2.55
N VAL A 89 -1.18 -17.85 2.46
CA VAL A 89 -1.96 -17.42 3.61
C VAL A 89 -3.19 -18.31 3.76
N HIS A 90 -3.33 -18.86 4.96
CA HIS A 90 -4.44 -19.70 5.39
C HIS A 90 -5.35 -18.93 6.34
N LEU A 91 -6.67 -19.08 6.20
CA LEU A 91 -7.67 -18.40 7.06
C LEU A 91 -7.61 -18.85 8.52
N VAL A 92 -7.15 -20.08 8.75
CA VAL A 92 -6.88 -20.59 10.08
C VAL A 92 -5.36 -20.58 10.23
N PRO A 93 -4.81 -19.58 10.94
CA PRO A 93 -3.38 -19.55 11.21
C PRO A 93 -2.95 -20.87 11.85
N ASN A 94 -1.91 -21.49 11.30
CA ASN A 94 -1.33 -22.77 11.75
C ASN A 94 -2.10 -24.06 11.39
N ASP A 95 -3.09 -24.01 10.50
CA ASP A 95 -3.72 -25.21 9.94
C ASP A 95 -3.25 -25.48 8.49
N PRO A 96 -2.34 -26.45 8.26
CA PRO A 96 -1.85 -26.78 6.92
C PRO A 96 -2.89 -27.49 6.04
N GLU A 97 -4.01 -27.95 6.59
CA GLU A 97 -5.12 -28.56 5.85
C GLU A 97 -6.21 -27.54 5.50
N SER A 98 -6.12 -26.32 6.05
CA SER A 98 -7.02 -25.21 5.71
C SER A 98 -6.80 -24.79 4.24
N PRO A 99 -7.87 -24.49 3.48
CA PRO A 99 -7.72 -24.03 2.10
C PRO A 99 -6.88 -22.75 2.05
N VAL A 100 -5.86 -22.75 1.18
CA VAL A 100 -5.09 -21.54 0.85
C VAL A 100 -6.04 -20.54 0.23
N ILE A 101 -6.09 -19.32 0.79
CA ILE A 101 -6.94 -18.24 0.25
C ILE A 101 -6.11 -17.20 -0.49
N ILE A 102 -4.85 -17.01 -0.10
CA ILE A 102 -3.94 -16.13 -0.82
C ILE A 102 -2.68 -16.92 -1.12
N GLU A 103 -2.44 -17.13 -2.41
CA GLU A 103 -1.26 -17.84 -2.88
C GLU A 103 -0.03 -16.94 -2.90
N THR A 104 1.14 -17.54 -2.72
CA THR A 104 2.43 -16.89 -2.90
C THR A 104 2.51 -16.25 -4.28
N GLY A 105 2.93 -14.98 -4.33
CA GLY A 105 3.01 -14.18 -5.54
C GLY A 105 1.79 -13.32 -5.83
N ALA A 106 0.69 -13.50 -5.10
CA ALA A 106 -0.47 -12.62 -5.19
C ALA A 106 -0.09 -11.16 -4.91
N ILE A 107 -0.81 -10.24 -5.56
CA ILE A 107 -0.56 -8.80 -5.47
C ILE A 107 -1.74 -8.14 -4.76
N GLY A 108 -1.46 -7.51 -3.62
CA GLY A 108 -2.40 -6.64 -2.91
C GLY A 108 -2.24 -5.19 -3.36
N VAL A 109 -3.34 -4.47 -3.53
CA VAL A 109 -3.35 -3.01 -3.72
C VAL A 109 -4.31 -2.38 -2.71
N ALA A 110 -3.79 -1.51 -1.85
CA ALA A 110 -4.58 -0.76 -0.88
C ALA A 110 -4.69 0.70 -1.32
N VAL A 111 -5.89 1.21 -1.52
CA VAL A 111 -6.15 2.54 -2.06
C VAL A 111 -6.95 3.40 -1.10
N PRO A 112 -6.44 4.58 -0.70
CA PRO A 112 -7.14 5.46 0.23
C PRO A 112 -8.16 6.36 -0.47
N PHE A 113 -9.36 6.41 0.11
CA PHE A 113 -10.36 7.44 -0.13
C PHE A 113 -10.69 8.15 1.18
N PHE A 114 -11.22 9.37 1.08
CA PHE A 114 -11.82 10.04 2.24
C PHE A 114 -13.32 9.95 2.12
N THR A 115 -13.98 9.47 3.16
CA THR A 115 -15.45 9.45 3.27
C THR A 115 -16.02 10.87 3.20
N SER A 116 -17.34 11.00 3.06
CA SER A 116 -18.02 12.30 2.99
C SER A 116 -17.88 13.13 4.28
N ASP A 117 -17.76 12.47 5.44
CA ASP A 117 -17.46 13.07 6.75
C ASP A 117 -15.94 13.27 6.98
N GLY A 118 -15.09 12.88 6.03
CA GLY A 118 -13.66 13.18 6.01
C GLY A 118 -12.75 12.16 6.68
N LYS A 119 -13.28 11.00 7.11
CA LYS A 119 -12.49 9.87 7.61
C LYS A 119 -11.74 9.18 6.49
N LEU A 120 -10.61 8.55 6.81
CA LEU A 120 -9.83 7.78 5.84
C LEU A 120 -10.44 6.38 5.73
N GLU A 121 -10.78 5.95 4.53
CA GLU A 121 -11.19 4.58 4.24
C GLU A 121 -10.23 3.98 3.20
N VAL A 122 -9.70 2.81 3.50
CA VAL A 122 -8.77 2.09 2.62
C VAL A 122 -9.52 0.94 1.96
N PHE A 123 -9.53 0.93 0.63
CA PHE A 123 -10.11 -0.13 -0.19
C PHE A 123 -9.00 -1.09 -0.61
N TYR A 124 -9.23 -2.38 -0.40
CA TYR A 124 -8.27 -3.44 -0.68
C TYR A 124 -8.66 -4.19 -1.94
N PHE A 125 -7.66 -4.50 -2.76
CA PHE A 125 -7.78 -5.33 -3.94
C PHE A 125 -6.76 -6.45 -3.89
N LEU A 126 -7.15 -7.65 -4.32
CA LEU A 126 -6.28 -8.81 -4.44
C LEU A 126 -6.28 -9.26 -5.90
N ASN A 127 -5.11 -9.25 -6.54
CA ASN A 127 -4.95 -9.55 -7.97
C ASN A 127 -5.88 -8.73 -8.89
N GLY A 128 -6.19 -7.50 -8.50
CA GLY A 128 -7.09 -6.61 -9.24
C GLY A 128 -8.57 -6.73 -8.86
N GLU A 129 -8.94 -7.75 -8.09
CA GLU A 129 -10.32 -7.97 -7.64
C GLU A 129 -10.61 -7.25 -6.31
N PRO A 130 -11.79 -6.65 -6.11
CA PRO A 130 -12.14 -6.00 -4.84
C PRO A 130 -12.20 -7.00 -3.67
N GLY A 131 -11.45 -6.73 -2.60
CA GLY A 131 -11.40 -7.54 -1.38
C GLY A 131 -12.15 -6.94 -0.18
N GLY A 132 -12.63 -5.70 -0.28
CA GLY A 132 -13.34 -4.99 0.78
C GLY A 132 -12.70 -3.65 1.14
N SER A 133 -13.14 -3.05 2.24
CA SER A 133 -12.61 -1.78 2.73
C SER A 133 -12.63 -1.69 4.25
N GLN A 134 -11.82 -0.79 4.80
CA GLN A 134 -11.76 -0.52 6.22
C GLN A 134 -11.60 0.99 6.46
N VAL A 135 -12.42 1.54 7.35
CA VAL A 135 -12.25 2.91 7.85
C VAL A 135 -11.14 2.90 8.89
N ILE A 136 -10.13 3.74 8.70
CA ILE A 136 -9.04 3.94 9.65
C ILE A 136 -9.43 5.14 10.53
N GLU A 137 -9.65 4.88 11.83
CA GLU A 137 -9.99 5.88 12.85
C GLU A 137 -8.76 6.63 13.39
#